data_AF-A0A4Y8CB02-F1
#
_entry.id   AF-A0A4Y8CB02-F1
#
_cell.length_a   1.000
_cell.length_b   1.000
_cell.length_c   1.000
_cell.angle_alpha   90.00
_cell.angle_beta   90.00
_cell.angle_gamma   90.00
#
_symmetry.space_group_name_H-M   'P 1'
#
loop_
_entity.id
_entity.type
_entity.pdbx_description
1 polymer ?
#
loop_
_entity_poly.entity_id
_entity_poly.type
_entity_poly.pdbx_seq_one_letter_code
_entity_poly.pdbx_strand_id
1 'polypeptide(L)' 'LIAKDEKTLQKITKQYNVQYQKIDLNDSFMGYSITHSNMLYLIDEKGHFYKEISDLNPQEILRELRIFLNSQ' A
#
# COMPACT_ATOMS: atom_id res chain seq x y z
N LEU A 1 6.35 -14.45 -6.17
CA LEU A 1 6.35 -13.22 -5.34
C LEU A 1 7.65 -12.45 -5.59
N ILE A 2 7.56 -11.12 -5.66
CA ILE A 2 8.48 -10.22 -6.40
C ILE A 2 9.73 -9.76 -5.59
N ALA A 3 9.97 -10.27 -4.37
CA ALA A 3 11.21 -10.00 -3.63
C ALA A 3 11.97 -11.29 -3.31
N LYS A 4 13.28 -11.30 -3.57
CA LYS A 4 14.17 -12.46 -3.33
C LYS A 4 14.49 -12.67 -1.84
N ASP A 5 14.34 -11.64 -1.01
CA ASP A 5 14.60 -11.67 0.42
C ASP A 5 13.87 -10.50 1.15
N GLU A 6 13.78 -10.59 2.49
CA GLU A 6 13.11 -9.58 3.32
C GLU A 6 13.76 -8.20 3.26
N LYS A 7 15.09 -8.10 3.07
CA LYS A 7 15.78 -6.81 2.99
C LYS A 7 15.37 -6.04 1.75
N THR A 8 15.25 -6.76 0.63
CA THR A 8 14.74 -6.23 -0.63
C THR A 8 13.30 -5.75 -0.46
N LEU A 9 12.47 -6.51 0.26
CA LEU A 9 11.09 -6.14 0.52
C LEU A 9 10.98 -4.88 1.40
N GLN A 10 11.76 -4.79 2.49
CA GLN A 10 11.82 -3.60 3.36
C GLN A 10 12.30 -2.35 2.61
N LYS A 11 13.26 -2.51 1.70
CA LYS A 11 13.75 -1.39 0.88
C LYS A 11 12.66 -0.87 -0.06
N ILE A 12 11.95 -1.79 -0.73
CA ILE A 12 10.85 -1.45 -1.64
C ILE A 12 9.72 -0.78 -0.84
N THR A 13 9.30 -1.36 0.29
CA THR A 13 8.18 -0.82 1.08
C THR A 13 8.50 0.58 1.60
N LYS A 14 9.74 0.83 2.04
CA LYS A 14 10.20 2.18 2.42
C LYS A 14 10.20 3.16 1.24
N GLN A 15 10.65 2.74 0.07
CA GLN A 15 10.70 3.61 -1.13
C GLN A 15 9.30 3.99 -1.63
N TYR A 16 8.35 3.07 -1.52
CA TYR A 16 6.97 3.29 -1.92
C TYR A 16 6.07 3.72 -0.75
N ASN A 17 6.62 4.01 0.43
CA ASN A 17 5.90 4.37 1.65
C ASN A 17 4.81 3.36 2.11
N VAL A 18 4.90 2.11 1.66
CA VAL A 18 3.94 1.04 1.99
C VAL A 18 4.24 0.49 3.39
N GLN A 19 3.23 0.34 4.25
CA GLN A 19 3.41 -0.34 5.53
C GLN A 19 3.54 -1.85 5.31
N TYR A 20 4.64 -2.42 5.79
CA TYR A 20 4.88 -3.86 5.80
C TYR A 20 5.31 -4.27 7.20
N GLN A 21 4.55 -5.17 7.82
CA GLN A 21 4.88 -5.74 9.11
C GLN A 21 4.63 -7.24 9.10
N LYS A 22 5.69 -8.00 9.39
CA LYS A 22 5.60 -9.42 9.69
C LYS A 22 5.39 -9.55 11.20
N ILE A 23 4.33 -10.24 11.57
CA ILE A 23 3.97 -10.48 12.97
C ILE A 23 4.18 -11.97 13.23
N ASP A 24 5.10 -12.31 14.13
CA ASP A 24 5.31 -13.70 14.52
C ASP A 24 4.09 -14.21 15.30
N LEU A 25 3.61 -15.39 14.93
CA LEU A 25 2.48 -16.06 15.56
C LEU A 25 2.93 -17.44 15.99
N ASN A 26 3.22 -17.57 17.29
CA ASN A 26 3.80 -18.78 17.87
C ASN A 26 2.90 -20.03 17.76
N ASP A 27 1.60 -19.85 17.46
CA ASP A 27 0.61 -20.94 17.34
C ASP A 27 0.07 -21.13 15.90
N SER A 28 0.67 -20.47 14.90
CA SER A 28 0.33 -20.68 13.50
C SER A 28 1.21 -21.78 12.89
N PHE A 29 0.65 -22.68 12.09
CA PHE A 29 1.42 -23.69 11.34
C PHE A 29 2.49 -23.07 10.42
N MET A 30 2.32 -21.79 10.05
CA MET A 30 3.30 -21.00 9.29
C MET A 30 4.24 -20.14 10.15
N GLY A 31 3.96 -19.96 11.45
CA GLY A 31 4.79 -19.20 12.39
C GLY A 31 4.70 -17.66 12.30
N TYR A 32 4.01 -17.10 11.30
CA TYR A 32 3.83 -15.65 11.15
C TYR A 32 2.54 -15.29 10.41
N SER A 33 2.09 -14.05 10.57
CA SER A 33 1.08 -13.39 9.73
C SER A 33 1.68 -12.15 9.07
N ILE A 34 1.25 -11.88 7.84
CA ILE A 34 1.58 -10.65 7.14
C ILE A 34 0.33 -9.77 7.18
N THR A 35 0.40 -8.65 7.89
CA THR A 35 -0.64 -7.63 7.79
C THR A 35 -0.39 -6.80 6.53
N HIS A 36 -1.39 -6.76 5.65
CA HIS A 36 -1.40 -5.93 4.46
C HIS A 36 -2.38 -4.77 4.72
N SER A 37 -1.86 -3.54 4.86
CA SER A 37 -2.69 -2.35 4.63
C SER A 37 -2.79 -2.18 3.12
N ASN A 38 -3.91 -2.59 2.52
CA ASN A 38 -4.13 -2.31 1.10
C ASN A 38 -4.30 -0.80 0.95
N MET A 39 -3.52 -0.19 0.05
CA MET A 39 -3.43 1.26 -0.03
C MET A 39 -3.10 1.69 -1.47
N LEU A 40 -3.76 2.75 -1.94
CA LEU A 40 -3.63 3.29 -3.29
C LEU A 40 -2.95 4.66 -3.25
N TYR A 41 -1.99 4.89 -4.14
CA TYR A 41 -1.34 6.18 -4.31
C TYR A 41 -1.87 6.87 -5.57
N LEU A 42 -2.29 8.13 -5.42
CA LEU A 42 -2.69 8.99 -6.53
C LEU A 42 -1.52 9.93 -6.86
N ILE A 43 -1.06 9.89 -8.11
CA ILE A 43 0.05 10.69 -8.64
C ILE A 43 -0.44 11.36 -9.91
N ASP A 44 -0.26 12.68 -10.00
CA ASP A 44 -0.67 13.48 -11.16
C ASP A 44 0.16 13.20 -12.41
N GLU A 45 -0.29 13.74 -13.55
CA GLU A 45 0.38 13.60 -14.85
C GLU A 45 1.79 14.20 -14.92
N LYS A 46 2.13 15.08 -13.98
CA LYS A 46 3.47 15.69 -13.82
C LYS A 46 4.34 14.89 -12.85
N GLY A 47 3.82 13.82 -12.26
CA GLY A 47 4.51 12.96 -11.30
C GLY A 47 4.43 13.45 -9.85
N HIS A 48 3.59 14.43 -9.52
CA HIS A 48 3.42 14.88 -8.15
C HIS A 48 2.48 13.97 -7.37
N PHE A 49 2.87 13.65 -6.15
CA PHE A 49 2.03 12.94 -5.20
C PHE A 49 0.83 13.80 -4.79
N TYR A 50 -0.37 13.27 -4.97
CA TYR A 50 -1.62 13.92 -4.58
C TYR A 50 -2.12 13.42 -3.23
N LYS A 51 -2.37 12.11 -3.13
CA LYS A 51 -2.98 11.50 -1.94
C LYS A 51 -2.76 10.01 -1.84
N GLU A 52 -2.84 9.52 -0.61
CA GLU A 52 -2.92 8.12 -0.23
C GLU A 52 -4.37 7.75 0.13
N ILE A 53 -4.88 6.65 -0.43
CA ILE A 53 -6.19 6.07 -0.07
C ILE A 53 -5.96 4.73 0.65
N SER A 54 -6.23 4.70 1.96
CA SER A 54 -6.14 3.49 2.79
C SER A 54 -7.50 2.80 3.03
N ASP A 55 -8.61 3.54 2.89
CA ASP A 55 -9.96 2.96 2.87
C ASP A 55 -10.32 2.53 1.44
N LEU A 56 -10.27 1.23 1.19
CA LEU A 56 -10.57 0.65 -0.11
C LEU A 56 -12.05 0.32 -0.31
N ASN A 57 -12.96 0.94 0.44
CA ASN A 57 -14.37 0.91 0.12
C ASN A 57 -14.60 1.45 -1.31
N PRO A 58 -15.27 0.70 -2.22
CA PRO A 58 -15.48 1.12 -3.60
C PRO A 58 -16.11 2.51 -3.76
N GLN A 59 -16.99 2.91 -2.84
CA GLN A 59 -17.63 4.24 -2.88
C GLN A 59 -16.61 5.35 -2.58
N GLU A 60 -15.73 5.12 -1.62
CA GLU A 60 -14.68 6.06 -1.25
C GLU A 60 -13.64 6.17 -2.35
N ILE A 61 -13.20 5.04 -2.92
CA ILE A 61 -12.30 5.02 -4.08
C ILE A 61 -12.90 5.82 -5.24
N LEU A 62 -14.16 5.57 -5.60
CA LEU A 62 -14.82 6.28 -6.70
C LEU A 62 -14.89 7.79 -6.44
N ARG A 63 -15.17 8.18 -5.19
CA ARG A 63 -15.22 9.60 -4.78
C ARG A 63 -13.86 10.25 -4.93
N GLU A 64 -12.82 9.65 -4.37
CA GLU A 64 -11.45 10.18 -4.40
C GLU A 64 -10.90 10.24 -5.83
N LEU A 65 -11.17 9.24 -6.67
CA LEU A 65 -10.80 9.25 -8.09
C LEU A 65 -11.50 10.39 -8.85
N ARG A 66 -12.79 10.64 -8.60
CA ARG A 66 -13.51 11.75 -9.24
C ARG A 66 -12.93 13.10 -8.85
N ILE A 67 -12.62 13.29 -7.56
CA ILE A 67 -12.00 14.54 -7.09
C ILE A 67 -10.64 14.73 -7.78
N PHE A 68 -9.81 13.69 -7.75
CA PHE A 68 -8.46 13.73 -8.30
C PHE A 68 -8.44 14.04 -9.81
N LEU A 69 -9.31 13.40 -10.59
CA LEU A 69 -9.40 13.63 -12.04
C LEU A 69 -9.97 15.00 -12.40
N ASN A 70 -10.81 15.59 -11.56
CA ASN A 70 -11.37 16.92 -11.77
C ASN A 70 -10.46 18.06 -11.27
N SER A 71 -9.42 17.73 -10.49
CA SER A 71 -8.45 18.70 -9.95
C SER A 71 -7.17 18.85 -10.79
N GLN A 72 -7.10 18.17 -11.94
CA GLN A 72 -6.01 18.29 -12.92
C GLN A 72 -6.19 19.52 -13.80
#